data_AF-A0A430CRW0-F1
#
_entry.id   AF-A0A430CRW0-F1
#
_cell.length_a   1.000
_cell.length_b   1.000
_cell.length_c   1.000
_cell.angle_alpha   90.00
_cell.angle_beta   90.00
_cell.angle_gamma   90.00
#
_symmetry.space_group_name_H-M   'P 1'
#
loop_
_entity.id
_entity.type
_entity.pdbx_description
1 polymer ?
#
loop_
_entity_poly.entity_id
_entity_poly.type
_entity_poly.pdbx_seq_one_letter_code
_entity_poly.pdbx_strand_id
1 'polypeptide(L)'
;MTEVAMTDVHDLTLDEVRVALADGIASNAAFDGWGDEARDMAADAAGIDRDIARLAFKDGPVAMIDAWFGAIDAAMVAAVPREQAAAMKIRQRITALVEARLEALSPNREALRRALTILAMPQNAASGARLGWRTVDTIWAQAGDTATDYNHYTKRATLFAVYAATIAAFLNDESEGHADTSAFLARRIEGIMRFEKWKAGVVKRGENMPSLSRFIGRLRYPAV
;
A
#
# COMPACT_ATOMS: atom_id res chain seq x y z
N MET A 1 -16.87 -17.58 30.31
CA MET A 1 -17.02 -16.12 30.40
C MET A 1 -15.63 -15.57 30.63
N THR A 2 -14.94 -15.22 29.56
CA THR A 2 -13.63 -14.57 29.64
C THR A 2 -13.92 -13.09 29.60
N GLU A 3 -13.79 -12.45 30.75
CA GLU A 3 -13.84 -11.00 30.92
C GLU A 3 -12.74 -10.41 30.02
N VAL A 4 -13.16 -9.81 28.90
CA VAL A 4 -12.29 -8.96 28.10
C VAL A 4 -11.99 -7.78 29.00
N ALA A 5 -10.78 -7.71 29.55
CA ALA A 5 -10.31 -6.52 30.21
C ALA A 5 -10.51 -5.36 29.24
N MET A 6 -11.51 -4.52 29.50
CA MET A 6 -11.62 -3.21 28.88
C MET A 6 -10.37 -2.48 29.34
N THR A 7 -9.36 -2.40 28.46
CA THR A 7 -8.23 -1.51 28.68
C THR A 7 -8.79 -0.14 29.02
N ASP A 8 -8.46 0.37 30.20
CA ASP A 8 -8.89 1.71 30.59
C ASP A 8 -8.36 2.67 29.53
N VAL A 9 -9.27 3.39 28.89
CA VAL A 9 -8.96 4.35 27.83
C VAL A 9 -7.98 5.43 28.34
N HIS A 10 -7.95 5.64 29.65
CA HIS A 10 -7.04 6.57 30.33
C HIS A 10 -5.60 6.05 30.52
N ASP A 11 -5.35 4.75 30.35
CA ASP A 11 -4.02 4.13 30.47
C ASP A 11 -3.33 3.88 29.13
N LEU A 12 -3.96 4.27 28.01
CA LEU A 12 -3.40 4.09 26.67
C LEU A 12 -2.15 4.94 26.47
N THR A 13 -1.12 4.33 25.89
CA THR A 13 0.02 5.05 25.34
C THR A 13 -0.40 5.92 24.15
N LEU A 14 0.40 6.93 23.80
CA LEU A 14 0.09 7.79 22.64
C LEU A 14 0.00 7.02 21.32
N ASP A 15 0.75 5.92 21.17
CA ASP A 15 0.67 5.07 19.98
C ASP A 15 -0.65 4.28 19.93
N GLU A 16 -1.11 3.78 21.08
CA GLU A 16 -2.40 3.09 21.16
C GLU A 16 -3.56 4.07 20.94
N VAL A 17 -3.45 5.31 21.43
CA VAL A 17 -4.42 6.38 21.12
C VAL A 17 -4.48 6.66 19.63
N ARG A 18 -3.33 6.70 18.92
CA ARG A 18 -3.32 6.90 17.46
C ARG A 18 -4.09 5.80 16.73
N VAL A 19 -3.88 4.55 17.13
CA VAL A 19 -4.58 3.40 16.55
C VAL A 19 -6.07 3.45 16.87
N ALA A 20 -6.43 3.71 18.12
CA ALA A 20 -7.82 3.75 18.57
C ALA A 20 -8.64 4.85 17.85
N LEU A 21 -8.02 6.00 17.56
CA LEU A 21 -8.69 7.13 16.91
C LEU A 21 -8.67 7.07 15.38
N ALA A 22 -7.83 6.22 14.78
CA ALA A 22 -7.53 6.22 13.35
C ALA A 22 -8.77 6.21 12.43
N ASP A 23 -9.69 5.26 12.64
CA ASP A 23 -10.88 5.11 11.79
C ASP A 23 -11.91 6.22 12.07
N GLY A 24 -12.09 6.60 13.33
CA GLY A 24 -12.99 7.70 13.70
C GLY A 24 -12.54 9.02 13.08
N ILE A 25 -11.23 9.30 13.10
CA ILE A 25 -10.66 10.49 12.46
C ILE A 25 -10.93 10.47 10.96
N ALA A 26 -10.71 9.33 10.29
CA ALA A 26 -10.94 9.24 8.85
C ALA A 26 -12.42 9.46 8.48
N SER A 27 -13.35 8.90 9.26
CA SER A 27 -14.78 9.12 9.02
C SER A 27 -15.21 10.58 9.20
N ASN A 28 -14.66 11.29 10.19
CA ASN A 28 -14.92 12.73 10.34
C ASN A 28 -14.21 13.55 9.25
N ALA A 29 -12.98 13.18 8.88
CA ALA A 29 -12.18 13.89 7.87
C ALA A 29 -12.81 13.86 6.46
N ALA A 30 -13.68 12.87 6.18
CA ALA A 30 -14.50 12.86 4.97
C ALA A 30 -15.38 14.11 4.83
N PHE A 31 -15.80 14.73 5.93
CA PHE A 31 -16.67 15.90 5.96
C PHE A 31 -15.89 17.19 6.19
N ASP A 32 -15.09 17.25 7.25
CA ASP A 32 -14.45 18.48 7.74
C ASP A 32 -12.97 18.60 7.35
N GLY A 33 -12.41 17.51 6.81
CA GLY A 33 -11.01 17.44 6.38
C GLY A 33 -10.10 16.93 7.48
N TRP A 34 -8.82 16.74 7.14
CA TRP A 34 -7.83 16.23 8.08
C TRP A 34 -7.33 17.38 8.96
N GLY A 35 -7.95 17.56 10.13
CA GLY A 35 -7.65 18.64 11.06
C GLY A 35 -8.09 18.36 12.50
N ASP A 36 -7.96 19.39 13.35
CA ASP A 36 -8.25 19.31 14.79
C ASP A 36 -9.69 18.88 15.08
N GLU A 37 -10.66 19.34 14.29
CA GLU A 37 -12.08 18.98 14.47
C GLU A 37 -12.33 17.49 14.26
N ALA A 38 -11.80 16.90 13.18
CA ALA A 38 -11.91 15.46 12.92
C ALA A 38 -11.29 14.61 14.03
N ARG A 39 -10.17 15.08 14.60
CA ARG A 39 -9.52 14.49 15.78
C ARG A 39 -10.39 14.59 17.02
N ASP A 40 -10.84 15.79 17.36
CA ASP A 40 -11.56 16.06 18.60
C ASP A 40 -12.90 15.32 18.60
N MET A 41 -13.60 15.25 17.46
CA MET A 41 -14.82 14.45 17.33
C MET A 41 -14.58 12.94 17.50
N ALA A 42 -13.46 12.42 16.95
CA ALA A 42 -13.10 11.02 17.14
C ALA A 42 -12.73 10.73 18.61
N ALA A 43 -12.02 11.66 19.27
CA ALA A 43 -11.65 11.57 20.67
C ALA A 43 -12.88 11.56 21.58
N ASP A 44 -13.81 12.50 21.37
CA ASP A 44 -15.08 12.57 22.12
C ASP A 44 -15.89 11.27 21.96
N ALA A 45 -15.98 10.74 20.73
CA ALA A 45 -16.70 9.50 20.45
C ALA A 45 -16.06 8.27 21.13
N ALA A 46 -14.73 8.28 21.29
CA ALA A 46 -13.96 7.22 21.93
C ALA A 46 -13.81 7.40 23.46
N GLY A 47 -14.28 8.51 24.03
CA GLY A 47 -14.06 8.85 25.44
C GLY A 47 -12.60 9.20 25.77
N ILE A 48 -11.80 9.57 24.78
CA ILE A 48 -10.40 9.97 24.94
C ILE A 48 -10.33 11.48 25.15
N ASP A 49 -9.54 11.91 26.14
CA ASP A 49 -9.33 13.34 26.41
C ASP A 49 -8.71 14.05 25.18
N ARG A 50 -9.24 15.22 24.82
CA ARG A 50 -8.83 15.97 23.63
C ARG A 50 -7.38 16.44 23.70
N ASP A 51 -6.86 16.77 24.88
CA ASP A 51 -5.45 17.17 25.04
C ASP A 51 -4.52 15.97 24.83
N ILE A 52 -4.92 14.77 25.28
CA ILE A 52 -4.21 13.52 24.97
C ILE A 52 -4.24 13.23 23.47
N ALA A 53 -5.40 13.35 22.83
CA ALA A 53 -5.52 13.19 21.37
C ALA A 53 -4.64 14.21 20.63
N ARG A 54 -4.63 15.48 21.07
CA ARG A 54 -3.78 16.54 20.49
C ARG A 54 -2.29 16.20 20.63
N LEU A 55 -1.88 15.68 21.78
CA LEU A 55 -0.50 15.25 22.01
C LEU A 55 -0.14 14.05 21.10
N ALA A 56 -1.05 13.10 20.95
CA ALA A 56 -0.88 11.95 20.05
C ALA A 56 -0.72 12.39 18.58
N PHE A 57 -1.43 13.43 18.14
CA PHE A 57 -1.37 13.94 16.76
C PHE A 57 -0.69 15.30 16.63
N LYS A 58 0.34 15.58 17.46
CA LYS A 58 1.07 16.87 17.44
C LYS A 58 1.69 17.21 16.08
N ASP A 59 2.01 16.20 15.27
CA ASP A 59 2.61 16.36 13.95
C ASP A 59 1.56 16.59 12.84
N GLY A 60 0.29 16.75 13.24
CA GLY A 60 -0.79 17.25 12.40
C GLY A 60 -1.36 16.23 11.42
N PRO A 61 -1.94 16.71 10.30
CA PRO A 61 -2.73 15.89 9.38
C PRO A 61 -1.99 14.67 8.82
N VAL A 62 -0.68 14.79 8.55
CA VAL A 62 0.11 13.67 8.01
C VAL A 62 0.20 12.52 9.01
N ALA A 63 0.31 12.80 10.32
CA ALA A 63 0.33 11.76 11.34
C ALA A 63 -1.04 11.08 11.51
N MET A 64 -2.13 11.84 11.37
CA MET A 64 -3.49 11.29 11.35
C MET A 64 -3.70 10.35 10.15
N ILE A 65 -3.27 10.78 8.97
CA ILE A 65 -3.33 9.96 7.74
C ILE A 65 -2.46 8.70 7.89
N ASP A 66 -1.26 8.83 8.46
CA ASP A 66 -0.36 7.70 8.71
C ASP A 66 -1.01 6.64 9.61
N ALA A 67 -1.61 7.07 10.73
CA ALA A 67 -2.33 6.19 11.65
C ALA A 67 -3.49 5.47 10.96
N TRP A 68 -4.30 6.21 10.19
CA TRP A 68 -5.40 5.61 9.44
C TRP A 68 -4.91 4.63 8.37
N PHE A 69 -3.88 4.97 7.59
CA PHE A 69 -3.30 4.03 6.63
C PHE A 69 -2.74 2.79 7.31
N GLY A 70 -2.21 2.91 8.53
CA GLY A 70 -1.80 1.78 9.36
C GLY A 70 -2.98 0.87 9.74
N ALA A 71 -4.11 1.45 10.16
CA ALA A 71 -5.34 0.69 10.47
C ALA A 71 -5.87 -0.04 9.23
N ILE A 72 -5.89 0.62 8.07
CA ILE A 72 -6.26 0.03 6.79
C ILE A 72 -5.32 -1.10 6.37
N ASP A 73 -4.01 -0.92 6.55
CA ASP A 73 -3.02 -1.96 6.26
C ASP A 73 -3.24 -3.17 7.20
N ALA A 74 -3.56 -2.95 8.49
CA ALA A 74 -3.89 -4.02 9.42
C ALA A 74 -5.18 -4.77 9.04
N ALA A 75 -6.23 -4.05 8.62
CA ALA A 75 -7.48 -4.63 8.12
C ALA A 75 -7.24 -5.47 6.84
N MET A 76 -6.41 -4.98 5.92
CA MET A 76 -5.98 -5.74 4.73
C MET A 76 -5.31 -7.06 5.11
N VAL A 77 -4.39 -7.06 6.08
CA VAL A 77 -3.71 -8.28 6.54
C VAL A 77 -4.69 -9.25 7.20
N ALA A 78 -5.62 -8.74 8.02
CA ALA A 78 -6.63 -9.56 8.67
C ALA A 78 -7.59 -10.21 7.67
N ALA A 79 -7.94 -9.51 6.60
CA ALA A 79 -8.85 -10.00 5.56
C ALA A 79 -8.24 -11.08 4.65
N VAL A 80 -6.91 -11.19 4.59
CA VAL A 80 -6.20 -12.23 3.81
C VAL A 80 -5.21 -12.97 4.71
N PRO A 81 -5.69 -13.90 5.56
CA PRO A 81 -4.83 -14.67 6.46
C PRO A 81 -3.73 -15.43 5.71
N ARG A 82 -2.57 -15.61 6.37
CA ARG A 82 -1.39 -16.23 5.75
C ARG A 82 -1.67 -17.65 5.24
N GLU A 83 -2.54 -18.39 5.92
CA GLU A 83 -2.96 -19.74 5.55
C GLU A 83 -3.71 -19.73 4.21
N GLN A 84 -4.63 -18.77 4.03
CA GLN A 84 -5.36 -18.58 2.79
C GLN A 84 -4.42 -18.13 1.66
N ALA A 85 -3.53 -17.17 1.96
CA ALA A 85 -2.54 -16.70 1.00
C ALA A 85 -1.60 -17.83 0.54
N ALA A 86 -1.18 -18.73 1.44
CA ALA A 86 -0.25 -19.80 1.13
C ALA A 86 -0.72 -20.72 -0.01
N ALA A 87 -2.04 -20.95 -0.12
CA ALA A 87 -2.64 -21.76 -1.18
C ALA A 87 -2.67 -21.06 -2.57
N MET A 88 -2.46 -19.76 -2.62
CA MET A 88 -2.54 -18.95 -3.84
C MET A 88 -1.17 -18.83 -4.54
N LYS A 89 -1.18 -18.61 -5.86
CA LYS A 89 0.02 -18.15 -6.58
C LYS A 89 0.35 -16.72 -6.15
N ILE A 90 1.63 -16.32 -6.20
CA ILE A 90 2.07 -14.97 -5.77
C ILE A 90 1.23 -13.83 -6.34
N ARG A 91 0.88 -13.89 -7.62
CA ARG A 91 0.03 -12.87 -8.28
C ARG A 91 -1.38 -12.79 -7.69
N GLN A 92 -1.96 -13.93 -7.33
CA GLN A 92 -3.29 -14.00 -6.71
C GLN A 92 -3.24 -13.47 -5.29
N ARG A 93 -2.16 -13.74 -4.54
CA ARG A 93 -1.94 -13.15 -3.20
C ARG A 93 -1.88 -11.64 -3.27
N ILE A 94 -1.08 -11.09 -4.19
CA ILE A 94 -0.95 -9.64 -4.38
C ILE A 94 -2.29 -9.03 -4.77
N THR A 95 -3.02 -9.63 -5.73
CA THR A 95 -4.35 -9.17 -6.11
C THR A 95 -5.31 -9.16 -4.94
N ALA A 96 -5.42 -10.27 -4.20
CA ALA A 96 -6.31 -10.39 -3.04
C ALA A 96 -5.97 -9.36 -1.94
N LEU A 97 -4.69 -9.13 -1.65
CA LEU A 97 -4.26 -8.13 -0.68
C LEU A 97 -4.60 -6.71 -1.13
N VAL A 98 -4.38 -6.36 -2.40
CA VAL A 98 -4.75 -5.03 -2.92
C VAL A 98 -6.27 -4.86 -2.87
N GLU A 99 -7.05 -5.85 -3.31
CA GLU A 99 -8.52 -5.80 -3.26
C GLU A 99 -9.04 -5.67 -1.83
N ALA A 100 -8.51 -6.46 -0.88
CA ALA A 100 -8.86 -6.35 0.54
C ALA A 100 -8.57 -4.95 1.12
N ARG A 101 -7.47 -4.33 0.69
CA ARG A 101 -7.14 -2.97 1.11
C ARG A 101 -8.11 -1.93 0.53
N LEU A 102 -8.50 -2.09 -0.74
CA LEU A 102 -9.50 -1.21 -1.37
C LEU A 102 -10.86 -1.33 -0.69
N GLU A 103 -11.25 -2.55 -0.31
CA GLU A 103 -12.47 -2.80 0.46
C GLU A 103 -12.43 -2.07 1.81
N ALA A 104 -11.33 -2.17 2.54
CA ALA A 104 -11.14 -1.45 3.81
C ALA A 104 -11.20 0.08 3.64
N LEU A 105 -10.76 0.62 2.49
CA LEU A 105 -10.84 2.05 2.18
C LEU A 105 -12.25 2.50 1.74
N SER A 106 -13.07 1.58 1.25
CA SER A 106 -14.36 1.85 0.60
C SER A 106 -15.31 2.74 1.44
N PRO A 107 -15.47 2.53 2.77
CA PRO A 107 -16.35 3.36 3.59
C PRO A 107 -15.95 4.84 3.66
N ASN A 108 -14.66 5.15 3.51
CA ASN A 108 -14.09 6.48 3.74
C ASN A 108 -13.36 7.01 2.49
N ARG A 109 -13.93 6.80 1.28
CA ARG A 109 -13.32 7.23 0.00
C ARG A 109 -13.06 8.73 -0.10
N GLU A 110 -13.94 9.57 0.44
CA GLU A 110 -13.72 11.03 0.43
C GLU A 110 -12.55 11.42 1.35
N ALA A 111 -12.42 10.78 2.51
CA ALA A 111 -11.25 10.98 3.38
C ALA A 111 -9.96 10.59 2.66
N LEU A 112 -9.96 9.47 1.90
CA LEU A 112 -8.83 9.07 1.06
C LEU A 112 -8.50 10.12 0.00
N ARG A 113 -9.50 10.66 -0.70
CA ARG A 113 -9.30 11.70 -1.72
C ARG A 113 -8.60 12.92 -1.11
N ARG A 114 -9.09 13.41 0.02
CA ARG A 114 -8.51 14.55 0.75
C ARG A 114 -7.12 14.24 1.31
N ALA A 115 -6.90 13.03 1.82
CA ALA A 115 -5.59 12.58 2.30
C ALA A 115 -4.55 12.64 1.17
N LEU A 116 -4.90 12.13 -0.02
CA LEU A 116 -3.99 12.16 -1.17
C LEU A 116 -3.70 13.59 -1.64
N THR A 117 -4.68 14.50 -1.59
CA THR A 117 -4.43 15.93 -1.87
C THR A 117 -3.39 16.51 -0.91
N ILE A 118 -3.49 16.21 0.38
CA ILE A 118 -2.53 16.67 1.40
C ILE A 118 -1.15 16.07 1.15
N LEU A 119 -1.08 14.77 0.90
CA LEU A 119 0.17 14.04 0.68
C LEU A 119 0.86 14.41 -0.64
N ALA A 120 0.12 14.89 -1.63
CA ALA A 120 0.65 15.35 -2.91
C ALA A 120 1.32 16.73 -2.83
N MET A 121 1.10 17.50 -1.75
CA MET A 121 1.77 18.78 -1.58
C MET A 121 3.30 18.62 -1.48
N PRO A 122 4.12 19.50 -2.05
CA PRO A 122 5.58 19.33 -2.10
C PRO A 122 6.25 19.05 -0.75
N GLN A 123 5.79 19.73 0.32
CA GLN A 123 6.30 19.55 1.68
C GLN A 123 5.97 18.17 2.27
N ASN A 124 4.93 17.50 1.76
CA ASN A 124 4.45 16.21 2.24
C ASN A 124 4.79 15.04 1.30
N ALA A 125 5.26 15.33 0.08
CA ALA A 125 5.45 14.32 -0.97
C ALA A 125 6.37 13.17 -0.54
N ALA A 126 7.43 13.47 0.21
CA ALA A 126 8.32 12.44 0.77
C ALA A 126 7.59 11.53 1.77
N SER A 127 6.76 12.10 2.64
CA SER A 127 5.91 11.34 3.57
C SER A 127 4.88 10.51 2.81
N GLY A 128 4.20 11.09 1.82
CA GLY A 128 3.25 10.36 0.97
C GLY A 128 3.87 9.14 0.28
N ALA A 129 5.07 9.32 -0.29
CA ALA A 129 5.83 8.23 -0.89
C ALA A 129 6.22 7.15 0.14
N ARG A 130 6.68 7.56 1.33
CA ARG A 130 7.01 6.64 2.43
C ARG A 130 5.79 5.80 2.85
N LEU A 131 4.62 6.42 2.99
CA LEU A 131 3.40 5.72 3.39
C LEU A 131 2.98 4.69 2.34
N GLY A 132 2.90 5.08 1.06
CA GLY A 132 2.55 4.13 0.01
C GLY A 132 3.60 3.03 -0.17
N TRP A 133 4.88 3.32 0.05
CA TRP A 133 5.95 2.32 0.04
C TRP A 133 5.78 1.30 1.18
N ARG A 134 5.43 1.76 2.40
CA ARG A 134 5.13 0.86 3.54
C ARG A 134 3.99 -0.10 3.21
N THR A 135 2.92 0.39 2.60
CA THR A 135 1.79 -0.45 2.17
C THR A 135 2.26 -1.53 1.20
N VAL A 136 3.02 -1.15 0.17
CA VAL A 136 3.54 -2.09 -0.84
C VAL A 136 4.50 -3.11 -0.23
N ASP A 137 5.36 -2.68 0.69
CA ASP A 137 6.24 -3.57 1.43
C ASP A 137 5.46 -4.58 2.27
N THR A 138 4.40 -4.13 2.95
CA THR A 138 3.48 -4.98 3.70
C THR A 138 2.81 -6.01 2.79
N ILE A 139 2.32 -5.60 1.61
CA ILE A 139 1.72 -6.53 0.63
C ILE A 139 2.74 -7.60 0.22
N TRP A 140 3.98 -7.23 -0.10
CA TRP A 140 5.02 -8.19 -0.46
C TRP A 140 5.39 -9.14 0.68
N ALA A 141 5.48 -8.61 1.91
CA ALA A 141 5.77 -9.40 3.10
C ALA A 141 4.66 -10.43 3.39
N GLN A 142 3.39 -10.05 3.22
CA GLN A 142 2.26 -10.98 3.39
C GLN A 142 2.13 -11.96 2.21
N ALA A 143 2.50 -11.53 1.00
CA ALA A 143 2.54 -12.41 -0.17
C ALA A 143 3.65 -13.47 -0.09
N GLY A 144 4.59 -13.33 0.86
CA GLY A 144 5.66 -14.29 1.15
C GLY A 144 6.94 -14.06 0.34
N ASP A 145 7.21 -12.83 -0.09
CA ASP A 145 8.49 -12.48 -0.74
C ASP A 145 9.63 -12.50 0.28
N THR A 146 10.62 -13.36 0.04
CA THR A 146 11.85 -13.46 0.84
C THR A 146 13.07 -12.88 0.11
N ALA A 147 12.86 -12.19 -1.01
CA ALA A 147 13.95 -11.68 -1.84
C ALA A 147 14.62 -10.48 -1.18
N THR A 148 15.93 -10.56 -0.92
CA THR A 148 16.75 -9.47 -0.33
C THR A 148 17.58 -8.69 -1.35
N ASP A 149 17.59 -9.13 -2.61
CA ASP A 149 18.56 -8.70 -3.61
C ASP A 149 18.02 -7.52 -4.45
N TYR A 150 18.69 -7.13 -5.54
CA TYR A 150 18.23 -6.09 -6.48
C TYR A 150 16.74 -6.26 -6.92
N ASN A 151 16.28 -7.50 -7.01
CA ASN A 151 14.87 -7.83 -7.26
C ASN A 151 13.89 -7.24 -6.22
N HIS A 152 14.33 -7.00 -4.98
CA HIS A 152 13.55 -6.41 -3.89
C HIS A 152 13.03 -5.01 -4.25
N TYR A 153 13.92 -4.11 -4.71
CA TYR A 153 13.56 -2.73 -5.02
C TYR A 153 12.76 -2.62 -6.32
N THR A 154 13.13 -3.36 -7.37
CA THR A 154 12.39 -3.33 -8.64
C THR A 154 10.97 -3.86 -8.46
N LYS A 155 10.77 -4.99 -7.75
CA LYS A 155 9.43 -5.54 -7.47
C LYS A 155 8.54 -4.54 -6.73
N ARG A 156 9.08 -3.88 -5.71
CA ARG A 156 8.35 -2.87 -4.91
C ARG A 156 8.04 -1.63 -5.73
N ALA A 157 8.99 -1.08 -6.48
CA ALA A 157 8.74 0.06 -7.35
C ALA A 157 7.66 -0.24 -8.40
N THR A 158 7.71 -1.42 -9.03
CA THR A 158 6.68 -1.85 -9.99
C THR A 158 5.31 -2.00 -9.33
N LEU A 159 5.23 -2.65 -8.16
CA LEU A 159 3.96 -2.79 -7.46
C LEU A 159 3.44 -1.45 -6.95
N PHE A 160 4.30 -0.55 -6.48
CA PHE A 160 3.93 0.80 -6.06
C PHE A 160 3.31 1.60 -7.20
N ALA A 161 3.90 1.55 -8.40
CA ALA A 161 3.33 2.22 -9.57
C ALA A 161 1.95 1.66 -9.95
N VAL A 162 1.77 0.33 -9.91
CA VAL A 162 0.47 -0.30 -10.16
C VAL A 162 -0.54 0.07 -9.08
N TYR A 163 -0.16 -0.01 -7.82
CA TYR A 163 -1.01 0.32 -6.68
C TYR A 163 -1.48 1.77 -6.72
N ALA A 164 -0.57 2.72 -6.95
CA ALA A 164 -0.93 4.14 -7.08
C ALA A 164 -1.92 4.38 -8.23
N ALA A 165 -1.72 3.74 -9.38
CA ALA A 165 -2.66 3.83 -10.51
C ALA A 165 -4.01 3.18 -10.19
N THR A 166 -4.03 2.07 -9.45
CA THR A 166 -5.26 1.41 -9.01
C THR A 166 -6.03 2.27 -8.01
N ILE A 167 -5.36 2.94 -7.07
CA ILE A 167 -6.00 3.89 -6.14
C ILE A 167 -6.63 5.06 -6.91
N ALA A 168 -5.94 5.58 -7.94
CA ALA A 168 -6.51 6.63 -8.79
C ALA A 168 -7.74 6.14 -9.57
N ALA A 169 -7.75 4.91 -10.07
CA ALA A 169 -8.92 4.30 -10.70
C ALA A 169 -10.06 4.12 -9.70
N PHE A 170 -9.77 3.55 -8.53
CA PHE A 170 -10.70 3.33 -7.43
C PHE A 170 -11.44 4.59 -7.01
N LEU A 171 -10.75 5.71 -6.90
CA LEU A 171 -11.37 6.97 -6.49
C LEU A 171 -12.41 7.51 -7.46
N ASN A 172 -12.40 7.05 -8.71
CA ASN A 172 -13.33 7.47 -9.76
C ASN A 172 -14.25 6.34 -10.23
N ASP A 173 -14.22 5.19 -9.57
CA ASP A 173 -15.05 4.03 -9.91
C ASP A 173 -16.43 4.16 -9.27
N GLU A 174 -17.48 4.05 -10.08
CA GLU A 174 -18.89 4.05 -9.68
C GLU A 174 -19.58 2.71 -9.99
N SER A 175 -18.83 1.72 -10.49
CA SER A 175 -19.35 0.38 -10.76
C SER A 175 -19.67 -0.36 -9.46
N GLU A 176 -20.65 -1.28 -9.52
CA GLU A 176 -21.04 -2.10 -8.38
C GLU A 176 -19.84 -2.89 -7.84
N GLY A 177 -19.56 -2.74 -6.54
CA GLY A 177 -18.44 -3.41 -5.88
C GLY A 177 -17.06 -3.04 -6.44
N HIS A 178 -16.93 -1.89 -7.14
CA HIS A 178 -15.68 -1.44 -7.77
C HIS A 178 -15.13 -2.47 -8.78
N ALA A 179 -16.03 -3.07 -9.56
CA ALA A 179 -15.70 -4.07 -10.57
C ALA A 179 -14.71 -3.55 -11.63
N ASP A 180 -14.84 -2.29 -12.04
CA ASP A 180 -13.95 -1.67 -13.03
C ASP A 180 -12.52 -1.52 -12.50
N THR A 181 -12.37 -1.15 -11.22
CA THR A 181 -11.09 -1.11 -10.51
C THR A 181 -10.46 -2.49 -10.39
N SER A 182 -11.25 -3.49 -10.05
CA SER A 182 -10.79 -4.88 -9.94
C SER A 182 -10.30 -5.41 -11.29
N ALA A 183 -11.06 -5.14 -12.37
CA ALA A 183 -10.65 -5.46 -13.73
C ALA A 183 -9.39 -4.68 -14.17
N PHE A 184 -9.27 -3.41 -13.78
CA PHE A 184 -8.08 -2.60 -14.04
C PHE A 184 -6.84 -3.20 -13.37
N LEU A 185 -6.93 -3.51 -12.08
CA LEU A 185 -5.86 -4.15 -11.32
C LEU A 185 -5.42 -5.46 -11.98
N ALA A 186 -6.37 -6.33 -12.33
CA ALA A 186 -6.07 -7.59 -13.01
C ALA A 186 -5.26 -7.39 -14.30
N ARG A 187 -5.64 -6.41 -15.14
CA ARG A 187 -4.91 -6.06 -16.38
C ARG A 187 -3.50 -5.52 -16.08
N ARG A 188 -3.30 -4.77 -15.00
CA ARG A 188 -1.98 -4.25 -14.60
C ARG A 188 -1.06 -5.35 -14.09
N ILE A 189 -1.56 -6.24 -13.23
CA ILE A 189 -0.81 -7.41 -12.75
C ILE A 189 -0.43 -8.34 -13.91
N GLU A 190 -1.34 -8.57 -14.87
CA GLU A 190 -1.01 -9.32 -16.08
C GLU A 190 0.06 -8.64 -16.93
N GLY A 191 0.01 -7.30 -17.04
CA GLY A 191 1.04 -6.49 -17.71
C GLY A 191 2.44 -6.71 -17.13
N ILE A 192 2.56 -6.74 -15.79
CA ILE A 192 3.83 -7.05 -15.10
C ILE A 192 4.35 -8.43 -15.54
N MET A 193 3.47 -9.44 -15.55
CA MET A 193 3.86 -10.80 -15.94
C MET A 193 4.35 -10.89 -17.39
N ARG A 194 3.73 -10.13 -18.31
CA ARG A 194 4.18 -10.05 -19.71
C ARG A 194 5.55 -9.38 -19.82
N PHE A 195 5.77 -8.30 -19.08
CA PHE A 195 7.06 -7.60 -19.05
C PHE A 195 8.18 -8.49 -18.53
N GLU A 196 7.97 -9.21 -17.41
CA GLU A 196 8.96 -10.13 -16.86
C GLU A 196 9.29 -11.29 -17.83
N LYS A 197 8.28 -11.85 -18.50
CA LYS A 197 8.50 -12.88 -19.54
C LYS A 197 9.32 -12.34 -20.71
N TRP A 198 9.02 -11.13 -21.18
CA TRP A 198 9.78 -10.48 -22.25
C TRP A 198 11.24 -10.26 -21.85
N LYS A 199 11.48 -9.69 -20.67
CA LYS A 199 12.84 -9.47 -20.12
C LYS A 199 13.63 -10.76 -20.04
N ALA A 200 13.03 -11.84 -19.52
CA ALA A 200 13.66 -13.15 -19.47
C ALA A 200 13.98 -13.71 -20.87
N GLY A 201 13.10 -13.48 -21.85
CA GLY A 201 13.32 -13.87 -23.24
C GLY A 201 14.47 -13.12 -23.91
N VAL A 202 14.63 -11.82 -23.61
CA VAL A 202 15.76 -11.01 -24.11
C VAL A 202 17.09 -11.51 -23.53
N VAL A 203 17.14 -11.77 -22.22
CA VAL A 203 18.35 -12.31 -21.55
C VAL A 203 18.77 -13.65 -22.17
N LYS A 204 17.83 -14.60 -22.32
CA LYS A 204 18.10 -15.90 -22.95
C LYS A 204 18.57 -15.80 -24.40
N ARG A 205 18.08 -14.80 -25.16
CA ARG A 205 18.57 -14.54 -26.52
C ARG A 205 19.98 -13.98 -26.52
N GLY A 206 20.32 -13.12 -25.56
CA GLY A 206 21.67 -12.58 -25.39
C GLY A 206 22.71 -13.66 -25.09
N GLU A 207 22.37 -14.65 -24.26
CA GLU A 207 23.24 -15.80 -23.95
C GLU A 207 23.50 -16.72 -25.15
N ASN A 208 22.52 -16.83 -26.07
CA ASN A 208 22.60 -17.67 -27.26
C ASN A 208 23.09 -16.95 -28.53
N MET A 209 23.45 -15.67 -28.44
CA MET A 209 23.95 -14.93 -29.60
C MET A 209 25.46 -15.16 -29.81
N PRO A 210 25.90 -15.46 -31.05
CA PRO A 210 27.32 -15.53 -31.36
C PRO A 210 27.99 -14.20 -31.03
N SER A 211 29.06 -14.28 -30.24
CA SER A 211 29.81 -13.12 -29.76
C SER A 211 30.34 -12.28 -30.94
N LEU A 212 29.81 -11.06 -31.08
CA LEU A 212 30.29 -10.06 -32.06
C LEU A 212 31.76 -9.72 -31.84
N SER A 213 32.24 -9.72 -30.58
CA SER A 213 33.66 -9.55 -30.27
C SER A 213 34.53 -10.70 -30.78
N ARG A 214 34.07 -11.96 -30.70
CA ARG A 214 34.77 -13.10 -31.33
C ARG A 214 34.70 -13.06 -32.85
N PHE A 215 33.58 -12.61 -33.42
CA PHE A 215 33.42 -12.46 -34.88
C PHE A 215 34.36 -11.38 -35.44
N ILE A 216 34.40 -10.20 -34.83
CA ILE A 216 35.32 -9.11 -35.21
C ILE A 216 36.78 -9.50 -34.93
N GLY A 217 37.04 -10.23 -33.84
CA GLY A 217 38.37 -10.78 -33.55
C GLY A 217 38.90 -11.69 -34.66
N ARG A 218 38.05 -12.58 -35.22
CA ARG A 218 38.40 -13.44 -36.36
C ARG A 218 38.59 -12.69 -37.69
N LEU A 219 37.91 -11.56 -37.86
CA LEU A 219 38.14 -10.66 -39.01
C LEU A 219 39.46 -9.91 -38.90
N ARG A 220 39.93 -9.62 -37.68
CA ARG A 220 41.18 -8.89 -37.43
C ARG A 220 42.42 -9.78 -37.44
N TYR A 221 42.28 -11.07 -37.11
CA TYR A 221 43.33 -12.07 -37.20
C TYR A 221 42.80 -13.32 -37.93
N PRO A 222 42.94 -13.38 -39.27
CA PRO A 222 42.65 -14.60 -40.00
C PRO A 222 43.65 -15.67 -39.58
N ALA A 223 43.17 -16.83 -39.13
CA ALA A 223 44.01 -17.99 -38.91
C ALA A 223 44.57 -18.45 -40.26
N VAL A 224 45.91 -18.48 -40.38
CA VAL A 224 46.65 -19.06 -41.52
C VAL A 224 46.63 -20.57 -41.40
#